data_AF-A0AA43DJA7-F1
#
_entry.id   AF-A0AA43DJA7-F1
#
_cell.length_a   1.000
_cell.length_b   1.000
_cell.length_c   1.000
_cell.angle_alpha   90.00
_cell.angle_beta   90.00
_cell.angle_gamma   90.00
#
_symmetry.space_group_name_H-M   'P 1'
#
loop_
_entity.id
_entity.type
_entity.pdbx_description
1 polymer ?
#
loop_
_entity_poly.entity_id
_entity_poly.type
_entity_poly.pdbx_seq_one_letter_code
_entity_poly.pdbx_strand_id
1 'polypeptide(L)' 'MTQLAEQLDKKLATWTPEVAAQVEQLVSDVIAMADANALDLLPSRPVVQKVLDLLDES' A
#
# COMPACT_ATOMS: atom_id res chain seq x y z
N MET A 1 -9.69 -10.08 -15.57
CA MET A 1 -8.80 -9.45 -14.57
C MET A 1 -9.11 -7.97 -14.52
N THR A 2 -8.98 -7.33 -13.36
CA THR A 2 -9.15 -5.88 -13.28
C THR A 2 -7.92 -5.18 -13.82
N GLN A 3 -8.07 -4.00 -14.42
CA GLN A 3 -6.96 -3.19 -14.95
C GLN A 3 -5.89 -2.88 -13.88
N LEU A 4 -6.30 -2.82 -12.61
CA LEU A 4 -5.41 -2.65 -11.47
C LEU A 4 -4.49 -3.86 -11.26
N ALA A 5 -5.01 -5.08 -11.39
CA ALA A 5 -4.22 -6.30 -11.25
C ALA A 5 -3.15 -6.42 -12.35
N GLU A 6 -3.52 -6.10 -13.60
CA GLU A 6 -2.57 -6.12 -14.72
C GLU A 6 -1.47 -5.05 -14.59
N GLN A 7 -1.80 -3.89 -14.02
CA GLN A 7 -0.82 -2.84 -13.75
C GLN A 7 0.11 -3.22 -12.60
N LEU A 8 -0.42 -3.80 -11.53
CA LEU A 8 0.36 -4.27 -10.40
C LEU A 8 1.34 -5.36 -10.84
N ASP A 9 0.87 -6.37 -11.59
CA ASP A 9 1.70 -7.46 -12.11
C ASP A 9 2.87 -6.95 -12.97
N LYS A 10 2.61 -6.03 -13.90
CA LYS A 10 3.68 -5.38 -14.69
C LYS A 10 4.69 -4.62 -13.84
N LYS A 11 4.22 -3.96 -12.77
CA LYS A 11 5.07 -3.18 -11.88
C LYS A 11 5.89 -4.08 -10.96
N LEU A 12 5.30 -5.14 -10.41
CA LEU A 12 5.98 -6.15 -9.60
C LEU A 12 7.11 -6.83 -10.40
N ALA A 13 6.88 -7.10 -11.69
CA ALA A 13 7.91 -7.64 -12.58
C ALA A 13 9.06 -6.65 -12.90
N THR A 14 8.85 -5.35 -12.69
CA THR A 14 9.84 -4.29 -12.97
C THR A 14 10.59 -3.85 -11.70
N TRP A 15 9.97 -4.00 -10.53
CA TRP A 15 10.54 -3.56 -9.26
C TRP A 15 11.55 -4.56 -8.71
N THR A 16 12.41 -4.07 -7.80
CA THR A 16 13.27 -4.94 -7.02
C THR A 16 12.40 -5.84 -6.12
N PRO A 17 12.85 -7.07 -5.80
CA PRO A 17 12.08 -8.02 -5.01
C PRO A 17 11.67 -7.46 -3.63
N GLU A 18 12.50 -6.59 -3.06
CA GLU A 18 12.20 -5.91 -1.79
C GLU A 18 11.04 -4.91 -1.91
N VAL A 19 10.98 -4.14 -3.00
CA VAL A 19 9.88 -3.20 -3.26
C VAL A 19 8.63 -3.95 -3.68
N ALA A 20 8.77 -5.01 -4.48
CA ALA A 20 7.66 -5.86 -4.89
C ALA A 20 6.96 -6.50 -3.68
N ALA A 21 7.72 -7.08 -2.75
CA ALA A 21 7.19 -7.67 -1.52
C ALA A 21 6.49 -6.63 -0.64
N GLN A 22 7.05 -5.42 -0.51
CA GLN A 22 6.41 -4.33 0.25
C GLN A 22 5.07 -3.93 -0.38
N VAL A 23 5.02 -3.76 -1.70
CA VAL A 23 3.77 -3.37 -2.37
C VAL A 23 2.73 -4.49 -2.32
N GLU A 24 3.12 -5.75 -2.45
CA GLU A 24 2.21 -6.89 -2.27
C GLU A 24 1.59 -6.92 -0.87
N GLN A 25 2.37 -6.70 0.18
CA GLN A 25 1.88 -6.62 1.55
C GLN A 25 0.88 -5.45 1.71
N LEU A 26 1.22 -4.24 1.24
CA LEU A 26 0.31 -3.09 1.32
C LEU A 26 -1.00 -3.34 0.57
N VAL A 27 -0.95 -3.90 -0.64
CA VAL A 27 -2.16 -4.19 -1.43
C VAL A 27 -2.99 -5.26 -0.74
N SER A 28 -2.37 -6.30 -0.19
CA SER A 28 -3.06 -7.34 0.57
C SER A 28 -3.77 -6.78 1.81
N ASP A 29 -3.10 -5.90 2.56
CA ASP A 29 -3.69 -5.26 3.74
C ASP A 29 -4.88 -4.37 3.37
N VAL A 30 -4.76 -3.60 2.28
CA VAL A 30 -5.87 -2.77 1.77
C VAL A 30 -7.04 -3.63 1.31
N ILE A 31 -6.80 -4.77 0.65
CA ILE A 31 -7.86 -5.71 0.26
C ILE A 31 -8.52 -6.31 1.50
N ALA A 32 -7.76 -6.75 2.49
CA ALA A 32 -8.30 -7.29 3.73
C ALA A 32 -9.15 -6.25 4.50
N MET A 33 -8.74 -4.98 4.50
CA MET A 33 -9.53 -3.88 5.06
C MET A 33 -10.78 -3.58 4.22
N ALA A 34 -10.71 -3.70 2.90
CA ALA A 34 -11.88 -3.61 2.01
C ALA A 34 -12.90 -4.69 2.31
N ASP A 35 -12.44 -5.93 2.44
CA ASP A 35 -13.29 -7.08 2.77
C ASP A 35 -13.92 -6.95 4.16
N ALA A 36 -13.19 -6.36 5.12
CA ALA A 36 -13.70 -6.02 6.44
C ALA A 36 -14.58 -4.75 6.47
N ASN A 37 -14.80 -4.09 5.33
CA ASN A 37 -15.50 -2.81 5.22
C ASN A 37 -14.95 -1.72 6.17
N ALA A 38 -13.61 -1.71 6.33
CA ALA A 38 -12.86 -0.88 7.26
C ALA A 38 -11.88 0.06 6.54
N LEU A 39 -12.07 0.31 5.24
CA LEU A 39 -11.23 1.22 4.45
C LEU A 39 -11.29 2.67 4.95
N ASP A 40 -12.33 3.04 5.69
CA ASP A 40 -12.46 4.34 6.37
C ASP A 40 -11.46 4.51 7.52
N LEU A 41 -10.91 3.41 8.05
CA LEU A 41 -9.86 3.41 9.07
C LEU A 41 -8.46 3.58 8.47
N LEU A 42 -8.30 3.44 7.15
CA LEU A 42 -7.02 3.73 6.52
C LEU A 42 -6.66 5.19 6.78
N PRO A 43 -5.48 5.48 7.36
CA PRO A 43 -5.04 6.84 7.54
C PRO A 43 -5.01 7.51 6.17
N SER A 44 -5.92 8.45 5.96
CA SER A 44 -5.94 9.26 4.74
C SER A 44 -4.53 9.81 4.53
N ARG A 45 -4.02 9.79 3.29
CA ARG A 45 -2.66 10.24 2.90
C ARG A 45 -2.01 11.36 3.74
N PRO A 46 -2.72 12.42 4.20
CA PRO A 46 -2.15 13.41 5.14
C PRO A 46 -1.72 12.89 6.53
N VAL A 47 -2.30 11.81 7.05
CA VAL A 47 -2.02 11.25 8.38
C VAL A 47 -0.73 10.41 8.37
N VAL A 48 -0.49 9.63 7.31
CA VAL A 48 0.75 8.85 7.17
C VAL A 48 1.96 9.77 7.01
N GLN A 49 1.80 10.88 6.28
CA GLN A 49 2.86 11.88 6.13
C GLN A 49 3.20 12.55 7.48
N LYS A 50 2.20 12.88 8.31
CA LYS A 50 2.43 13.42 9.65
C LYS A 50 3.18 12.46 10.59
N VAL A 51 2.98 11.15 10.47
CA VAL A 51 3.73 10.17 11.28
C VAL A 51 5.18 10.07 10.79
N LEU A 52 5.41 10.14 9.47
CA LEU A 52 6.76 10.19 8.89
C LEU A 52 7.51 11.48 9.26
N ASP A 53 6.86 12.64 9.24
CA ASP A 53 7.45 13.92 9.68
C ASP A 53 7.87 13.88 11.16
N LEU A 54 7.10 13.19 12.03
CA LEU A 54 7.44 13.03 13.45
C LEU A 54 8.59 12.04 13.71
N LEU A 55 8.88 11.15 12.76
CA LEU A 55 9.98 10.18 12.85
C LEU A 55 11.31 10.74 12.30
N ASP A 56 11.27 11.84 11.55
CA ASP A 56 12.45 12.49 10.94
C ASP A 56 13.07 13.59 11.86
N GLU A 57 12.42 13.94 12.98
CA GLU A 57 12.93 14.88 13.99
C GLU A 57 13.74 14.21 15.14
N SER A 58 14.43 13.09 14.90
CA SER A 58 15.26 12.38 15.92
C SER A 58 16.75 12.32 15.59
#